data_AF-A0A3D2SB31-F1
#
_entry.id   AF-A0A3D2SB31-F1
#
_cell.length_a   1.000
_cell.length_b   1.000
_cell.length_c   1.000
_cell.angle_alpha   90.00
_cell.angle_beta   90.00
_cell.angle_gamma   90.00
#
_symmetry.space_group_name_H-M   'P 1'
#
loop_
_entity.id
_entity.type
_entity.pdbx_description
1 polymer ?
#
loop_
_entity_poly.entity_id
_entity_poly.type
_entity_poly.pdbx_seq_one_letter_code
_entity_poly.pdbx_strand_id
1 'polypeptide(L)'
;MTPTSLRSMLNDLFTRWGVQEVNLPYLTTLILFFITLLASGIIYFLTRYVLLRVIKKIIHSTSNTRDDIFLTNKVFHPLAYLAPAAVIGTSTPFVFKDFPAMVPYVEDLVTIIVIFSVMLVITAILNAVETIISQFEVYKDKPIASFIQLGKILNYLISGLLILSVLLGKDALSLFGAVGAMTAILLLIFKDTLLGLVASIQMAANDMIRVGDWVEMKDYGADGDVMNIN
;
A
#
# COMPACT_ATOMS: atom_id res chain seq x y z
N MET A 1 -16.81 -31.20 -3.94
CA MET A 1 -18.05 -30.74 -3.27
C MET A 1 -18.34 -29.35 -3.78
N THR A 2 -19.45 -29.15 -4.48
CA THR A 2 -19.83 -27.80 -4.94
C THR A 2 -20.30 -26.99 -3.73
N PRO A 3 -20.03 -25.67 -3.66
CA PRO A 3 -20.50 -24.85 -2.55
C PRO A 3 -22.02 -25.02 -2.33
N THR A 4 -22.78 -25.05 -3.43
CA THR A 4 -24.23 -25.30 -3.42
C THR A 4 -24.67 -26.57 -2.70
N SER A 5 -23.86 -27.65 -2.71
CA SER A 5 -24.19 -28.89 -2.01
C SER A 5 -24.00 -28.79 -0.49
N LEU A 6 -23.05 -27.98 -0.02
CA LEU A 6 -22.82 -27.78 1.42
C LEU A 6 -23.99 -27.03 2.06
N ARG A 7 -24.50 -26.02 1.34
CA ARG A 7 -25.62 -25.22 1.81
C ARG A 7 -26.93 -25.99 1.87
N SER A 8 -27.21 -26.82 0.87
CA SER A 8 -28.40 -27.68 0.90
C SER A 8 -28.33 -28.71 2.03
N MET A 9 -27.14 -29.29 2.28
CA MET A 9 -26.94 -30.21 3.42
C MET A 9 -27.18 -29.53 4.78
N LEU A 10 -26.74 -28.28 4.95
CA LEU A 10 -26.98 -27.52 6.18
C LEU A 10 -28.45 -27.19 6.37
N ASN A 11 -29.13 -26.74 5.31
CA ASN A 11 -30.57 -26.45 5.36
C ASN A 11 -31.37 -27.72 5.71
N ASP A 12 -31.07 -28.86 5.06
CA ASP A 12 -31.74 -30.13 5.36
C ASP A 12 -31.52 -30.60 6.81
N LEU A 13 -30.32 -30.37 7.37
CA LEU A 13 -30.01 -30.65 8.77
C LEU A 13 -30.82 -29.78 9.73
N PHE A 14 -30.92 -28.48 9.49
CA PHE A 14 -31.69 -27.57 10.34
C PHE A 14 -33.20 -27.80 10.25
N THR A 15 -33.71 -28.14 9.06
CA THR A 15 -35.11 -28.54 8.89
C THR A 15 -35.41 -29.83 9.66
N ARG A 16 -34.48 -30.80 9.68
CA ARG A 16 -34.61 -32.03 10.51
C ARG A 16 -34.56 -31.77 12.02
N TRP A 17 -33.91 -30.69 12.45
CA TRP A 17 -33.84 -30.27 13.86
C TRP A 17 -34.99 -29.34 14.29
N GLY A 18 -35.96 -29.07 13.41
CA GLY A 18 -37.17 -28.31 13.74
C GLY A 18 -36.98 -26.80 13.79
N VAL A 19 -35.93 -26.28 13.14
CA VAL A 19 -35.71 -24.83 13.02
C VAL A 19 -36.77 -24.24 12.08
N GLN A 20 -37.45 -23.17 12.51
CA GLN A 20 -38.41 -22.44 11.68
C GLN A 20 -37.75 -21.89 10.41
N GLU A 21 -38.43 -22.01 9.27
CA GLU A 21 -37.85 -21.62 7.96
C GLU A 21 -37.38 -20.17 7.89
N VAL A 22 -38.00 -19.29 8.68
CA VAL A 22 -37.65 -17.88 8.81
C VAL A 22 -36.22 -17.66 9.32
N ASN A 23 -35.70 -18.58 10.16
CA ASN A 23 -34.37 -18.46 10.76
C ASN A 23 -33.26 -19.19 9.99
N LEU A 24 -33.62 -20.04 9.02
CA LEU A 24 -32.66 -20.82 8.23
C LEU A 24 -31.60 -19.97 7.51
N PRO A 25 -31.95 -18.85 6.84
CA PRO A 25 -30.95 -18.03 6.13
C PRO A 25 -29.90 -17.44 7.06
N TYR A 26 -30.31 -16.99 8.25
CA TYR A 26 -29.43 -16.39 9.25
C TYR A 26 -28.47 -17.42 9.84
N LEU A 27 -28.98 -18.59 10.26
CA LEU A 27 -28.16 -19.65 10.84
C LEU A 27 -27.15 -20.22 9.83
N THR A 28 -27.61 -20.48 8.61
CA THR A 28 -26.78 -21.02 7.53
C THR A 28 -25.68 -20.03 7.13
N THR A 29 -26.00 -18.74 7.00
CA THR A 29 -24.99 -17.70 6.70
C THR A 29 -23.97 -17.58 7.83
N LEU A 30 -24.40 -17.60 9.09
CA LEU A 30 -23.51 -17.50 10.25
C LEU A 30 -22.53 -18.67 10.32
N ILE A 31 -23.01 -19.89 10.08
CA ILE A 31 -22.16 -21.09 10.09
C ILE A 31 -21.19 -21.08 8.91
N LEU A 32 -21.65 -20.72 7.71
CA LEU A 32 -20.77 -20.59 6.55
C LEU A 32 -19.70 -19.51 6.77
N PHE A 33 -20.05 -18.39 7.41
CA PHE A 33 -19.09 -17.36 7.79
C PHE A 33 -18.00 -17.89 8.73
N PHE A 34 -18.37 -18.62 9.79
CA PHE A 34 -17.40 -19.23 10.71
C PHE A 34 -16.54 -20.30 10.02
N ILE A 35 -17.11 -21.11 9.13
CA ILE A 35 -16.37 -22.10 8.33
C ILE A 35 -15.35 -21.39 7.44
N THR A 36 -15.75 -20.32 6.74
CA THR A 36 -14.84 -19.53 5.90
C THR A 36 -13.74 -18.87 6.73
N LEU A 37 -14.06 -18.35 7.92
CA LEU A 37 -13.06 -17.76 8.83
C LEU A 37 -12.04 -18.82 9.30
N LEU A 38 -12.51 -20.00 9.69
CA LEU A 38 -11.64 -21.11 10.08
C LEU A 38 -10.76 -21.59 8.92
N ALA A 39 -11.36 -21.79 7.73
CA ALA A 39 -10.63 -22.19 6.54
C ALA A 39 -9.56 -21.16 6.15
N SER A 40 -9.91 -19.87 6.20
CA SER A 40 -9.00 -18.75 5.97
C SER A 40 -7.85 -18.74 6.99
N GLY A 41 -8.13 -18.95 8.28
CA GLY A 41 -7.11 -19.07 9.33
C GLY A 41 -6.15 -20.24 9.08
N ILE A 42 -6.68 -21.43 8.76
CA ILE A 42 -5.87 -22.61 8.43
C ILE A 42 -4.98 -22.33 7.22
N ILE A 43 -5.53 -21.71 6.18
CA ILE A 43 -4.79 -21.36 4.96
C ILE A 43 -3.71 -20.33 5.27
N TYR A 44 -3.98 -19.33 6.11
CA TYR A 44 -2.94 -18.39 6.56
C TYR A 44 -1.77 -19.11 7.23
N PHE A 45 -2.04 -20.00 8.20
CA PHE A 45 -0.96 -20.75 8.88
C PHE A 45 -0.21 -21.67 7.93
N LEU A 46 -0.93 -22.37 7.05
CA LEU A 46 -0.35 -23.26 6.06
C LEU A 46 0.52 -22.51 5.07
N THR A 47 -0.01 -21.44 4.46
CA THR A 47 0.73 -20.58 3.53
C THR A 47 1.95 -20.02 4.21
N ARG A 48 1.84 -19.44 5.42
CA ARG A 48 3.01 -18.92 6.15
C ARG A 48 4.06 -20.01 6.39
N TYR A 49 3.64 -21.20 6.81
CA TYR A 49 4.56 -22.30 7.08
C TYR A 49 5.26 -22.82 5.82
N VAL A 50 4.50 -23.07 4.75
CA VAL A 50 5.02 -23.55 3.46
C VAL A 50 5.92 -22.50 2.83
N LEU A 51 5.48 -21.25 2.80
CA LEU A 51 6.17 -20.15 2.14
C LEU A 51 7.50 -19.88 2.85
N LEU A 52 7.56 -19.86 4.20
CA LEU A 52 8.83 -19.75 4.93
C LEU A 52 9.75 -20.97 4.71
N ARG A 53 9.20 -22.18 4.63
CA ARG A 53 9.99 -23.40 4.43
C ARG A 53 10.58 -23.48 3.01
N VAL A 54 9.77 -23.20 1.99
CA VAL A 54 10.18 -23.21 0.59
C VAL A 54 11.27 -22.17 0.36
N ILE A 55 11.08 -20.96 0.91
CA ILE A 55 12.04 -19.88 0.73
C ILE A 55 13.35 -20.17 1.45
N LYS A 56 13.32 -20.68 2.69
CA LYS A 56 14.54 -21.15 3.37
C LYS A 56 15.26 -22.24 2.58
N LYS A 57 14.52 -23.18 1.96
CA LYS A 57 15.11 -24.25 1.16
C LYS A 57 15.76 -23.72 -0.13
N ILE A 58 15.13 -22.75 -0.80
CA ILE A 58 15.68 -22.11 -2.00
C ILE A 58 16.93 -21.32 -1.65
N ILE A 59 16.89 -20.55 -0.56
CA ILE A 59 18.01 -19.69 -0.16
C ILE A 59 19.22 -20.51 0.31
N HIS A 60 19.02 -21.59 1.07
CA HIS A 60 20.13 -22.50 1.40
C HIS A 60 20.67 -23.29 0.21
N SER A 61 19.91 -23.39 -0.89
CA SER A 61 20.37 -24.01 -2.14
C SER A 61 21.23 -23.07 -2.99
N THR A 62 21.24 -21.77 -2.68
CA THR A 62 22.01 -20.76 -3.41
C THR A 62 23.24 -20.36 -2.59
N SER A 63 24.41 -20.29 -3.21
CA SER A 63 25.69 -19.97 -2.55
C SER A 63 25.88 -18.47 -2.22
N ASN A 64 24.81 -17.66 -2.25
CA ASN A 64 24.88 -16.21 -2.20
C ASN A 64 24.26 -15.69 -0.89
N THR A 65 25.09 -15.12 -0.01
CA THR A 65 24.70 -14.56 1.30
C THR A 65 23.75 -13.37 1.22
N ARG A 66 23.47 -12.85 0.03
CA ARG A 66 22.56 -11.72 -0.22
C ARG A 66 21.08 -12.10 -0.17
N ASP A 67 20.74 -13.35 -0.47
CA ASP A 67 19.34 -13.79 -0.51
C ASP A 67 18.74 -13.92 0.91
N ASP A 68 19.58 -14.13 1.92
CA ASP A 68 19.22 -14.12 3.35
C ASP A 68 18.65 -12.76 3.80
N ILE A 69 18.99 -11.68 3.10
CA ILE A 69 18.54 -10.32 3.43
C ILE A 69 17.03 -10.15 3.17
N PHE A 70 16.49 -10.82 2.15
CA PHE A 70 15.04 -10.79 1.86
C PHE A 70 14.24 -11.57 2.90
N LEU A 71 14.80 -12.67 3.42
CA LEU A 71 14.24 -13.40 4.57
C LEU A 71 14.28 -12.55 5.84
N THR A 72 15.42 -11.91 6.12
CA THR A 72 15.62 -11.08 7.32
C THR A 72 14.71 -9.86 7.32
N ASN A 73 14.50 -9.24 6.15
CA ASN A 73 13.57 -8.12 5.96
C ASN A 73 12.11 -8.56 5.84
N LYS A 74 11.80 -9.86 6.02
CA LYS A 74 10.44 -10.40 6.07
C LYS A 74 9.58 -10.08 4.84
N VAL A 75 10.20 -9.94 3.66
CA VAL A 75 9.53 -9.60 2.39
C VAL A 75 8.36 -10.52 2.07
N PHE A 76 8.49 -11.76 2.49
CA PHE A 76 7.57 -12.84 2.20
C PHE A 76 6.45 -13.01 3.23
N HIS A 77 6.56 -12.36 4.39
CA HIS A 77 5.52 -12.43 5.42
C HIS A 77 4.18 -11.83 4.96
N PRO A 78 4.15 -10.65 4.32
CA PRO A 78 2.89 -10.05 3.90
C PRO A 78 2.21 -10.82 2.75
N LEU A 79 2.95 -11.59 1.94
CA LEU A 79 2.36 -12.46 0.92
C LEU A 79 1.44 -13.53 1.52
N ALA A 80 1.67 -13.93 2.78
CA ALA A 80 0.83 -14.90 3.46
C ALA A 80 -0.59 -14.38 3.72
N TYR A 81 -0.84 -13.06 3.66
CA TYR A 81 -2.17 -12.48 3.79
C TYR A 81 -2.99 -12.55 2.49
N LEU A 82 -2.35 -12.75 1.32
CA LEU A 82 -3.06 -12.84 0.04
C LEU A 82 -3.87 -14.13 -0.07
N ALA A 83 -3.35 -15.24 0.45
CA ALA A 83 -4.03 -16.53 0.44
C ALA A 83 -5.37 -16.53 1.21
N PRO A 84 -5.44 -16.10 2.49
CA PRO A 84 -6.71 -15.98 3.21
C PRO A 84 -7.66 -14.96 2.57
N ALA A 85 -7.14 -13.86 2.01
CA ALA A 85 -7.95 -12.88 1.30
C ALA A 85 -8.63 -13.48 0.06
N ALA A 86 -7.90 -14.29 -0.74
CA ALA A 86 -8.46 -14.98 -1.90
C ALA A 86 -9.56 -15.99 -1.51
N VAL A 87 -9.37 -16.70 -0.40
CA VAL A 87 -10.36 -17.65 0.13
C VAL A 87 -11.64 -16.92 0.54
N ILE A 88 -11.50 -15.81 1.27
CA ILE A 88 -12.66 -15.02 1.69
C ILE A 88 -13.36 -14.46 0.45
N GLY A 89 -12.64 -13.78 -0.45
CA GLY A 89 -13.22 -13.17 -1.65
C GLY A 89 -13.98 -14.16 -2.54
N THR A 90 -13.41 -15.35 -2.79
CA THR A 90 -14.10 -16.39 -3.58
C THR A 90 -15.28 -17.04 -2.86
N SER A 91 -15.27 -17.04 -1.52
CA SER A 91 -16.35 -17.58 -0.70
C SER A 91 -17.49 -16.59 -0.46
N THR A 92 -17.23 -15.28 -0.54
CA THR A 92 -18.19 -14.21 -0.24
C THR A 92 -19.54 -14.35 -0.97
N PRO A 93 -19.59 -14.54 -2.31
CA PRO A 93 -20.86 -14.62 -3.03
C PRO A 93 -21.69 -15.84 -2.61
N PHE A 94 -21.01 -16.88 -2.12
CA PHE A 94 -21.65 -18.11 -1.66
C PHE A 94 -22.16 -18.00 -0.22
N VAL A 95 -21.33 -17.44 0.68
CA VAL A 95 -21.67 -17.25 2.10
C VAL A 95 -22.83 -16.28 2.24
N PHE A 96 -22.80 -15.14 1.54
CA PHE A 96 -23.79 -14.07 1.66
C PHE A 96 -24.90 -14.14 0.60
N LYS A 97 -25.16 -15.32 0.01
CA LYS A 97 -26.19 -15.47 -1.04
C LYS A 97 -27.60 -15.05 -0.58
N ASP A 98 -27.92 -15.13 0.70
CA ASP A 98 -29.20 -14.65 1.27
C ASP A 98 -29.19 -13.17 1.64
N PHE A 99 -28.00 -12.55 1.67
CA PHE A 99 -27.78 -11.15 2.02
C PHE A 99 -26.93 -10.46 0.94
N PRO A 100 -27.44 -10.36 -0.32
CA PRO A 100 -26.67 -9.85 -1.45
C PRO A 100 -26.16 -8.42 -1.23
N ALA A 101 -26.85 -7.62 -0.41
CA ALA A 101 -26.42 -6.28 -0.04
C ALA A 101 -25.09 -6.26 0.75
N MET A 102 -24.72 -7.36 1.43
CA MET A 102 -23.47 -7.44 2.21
C MET A 102 -22.26 -7.82 1.35
N VAL A 103 -22.48 -8.46 0.20
CA VAL A 103 -21.43 -8.91 -0.73
C VAL A 103 -20.45 -7.78 -1.11
N PRO A 104 -20.90 -6.62 -1.63
CA PRO A 104 -19.97 -5.56 -2.04
C PRO A 104 -19.10 -5.05 -0.89
N TYR A 105 -19.66 -4.89 0.32
CA TYR A 105 -18.87 -4.42 1.47
C TYR A 105 -17.77 -5.42 1.88
N VAL A 106 -18.04 -6.72 1.78
CA VAL A 106 -17.04 -7.75 2.09
C VAL A 106 -15.99 -7.82 0.97
N GLU A 107 -16.38 -7.69 -0.29
CA GLU A 107 -15.46 -7.63 -1.43
C GLU A 107 -14.54 -6.40 -1.37
N ASP A 108 -15.09 -5.24 -0.99
CA ASP A 108 -14.32 -4.01 -0.76
C ASP A 108 -13.31 -4.20 0.38
N LEU A 109 -13.73 -4.81 1.49
CA LEU A 109 -12.84 -5.10 2.62
C LEU A 109 -11.71 -6.05 2.22
N VAL A 110 -12.02 -7.11 1.46
CA VAL A 110 -11.01 -8.04 0.91
C VAL A 110 -10.03 -7.30 0.00
N THR A 111 -10.54 -6.43 -0.87
CA THR A 111 -9.72 -5.62 -1.79
C THR A 111 -8.78 -4.70 -1.02
N ILE A 112 -9.26 -4.04 0.03
CA ILE A 112 -8.44 -3.20 0.92
C ILE A 112 -7.32 -4.03 1.58
N ILE A 113 -7.64 -5.22 2.09
CA ILE A 113 -6.64 -6.13 2.70
C ILE A 113 -5.57 -6.52 1.67
N VAL A 114 -5.96 -6.79 0.42
CA VAL A 114 -5.03 -7.12 -0.67
C VAL A 114 -4.12 -5.94 -0.97
N ILE A 115 -4.67 -4.73 -1.16
CA ILE A 115 -3.89 -3.51 -1.41
C ILE A 115 -2.89 -3.28 -0.27
N PHE A 116 -3.35 -3.37 0.98
CA PHE A 116 -2.51 -3.21 2.16
C PHE A 116 -1.40 -4.27 2.24
N SER A 117 -1.70 -5.52 1.89
CA SER A 117 -0.71 -6.60 1.84
C SER A 117 0.37 -6.32 0.81
N VAL A 118 -0.01 -5.89 -0.41
CA VAL A 118 0.92 -5.50 -1.47
C VAL A 118 1.78 -4.31 -1.04
N MET A 119 1.18 -3.29 -0.41
CA MET A 119 1.91 -2.15 0.15
C MET A 119 3.02 -2.60 1.11
N LEU A 120 2.72 -3.54 2.01
CA LEU A 120 3.71 -4.09 2.95
C LEU A 120 4.81 -4.88 2.25
N VAL A 121 4.48 -5.66 1.21
CA VAL A 121 5.49 -6.38 0.40
C VAL A 121 6.45 -5.39 -0.23
N ILE A 122 5.94 -4.35 -0.90
CA ILE A 122 6.78 -3.33 -1.57
C ILE A 122 7.67 -2.63 -0.56
N THR A 123 7.13 -2.22 0.60
CA THR A 123 7.94 -1.61 1.67
C THR A 123 9.04 -2.55 2.16
N ALA A 124 8.75 -3.83 2.33
CA ALA A 124 9.75 -4.80 2.75
C ALA A 124 10.83 -5.01 1.68
N ILE A 125 10.46 -5.03 0.39
CA ILE A 125 11.43 -5.07 -0.72
C ILE A 125 12.34 -3.84 -0.67
N LEU A 126 11.77 -2.64 -0.50
CA LEU A 126 12.53 -1.40 -0.39
C LEU A 126 13.53 -1.43 0.78
N ASN A 127 13.13 -1.98 1.95
CA ASN A 127 14.04 -2.19 3.09
C ASN A 127 15.17 -3.19 2.77
N ALA A 128 14.84 -4.28 2.06
CA ALA A 128 15.84 -5.26 1.64
C ALA A 128 16.86 -4.64 0.67
N VAL A 129 16.38 -3.86 -0.30
CA VAL A 129 17.22 -3.11 -1.25
C VAL A 129 18.12 -2.12 -0.52
N GLU A 130 17.58 -1.35 0.43
CA GLU A 130 18.36 -0.44 1.28
C GLU A 130 19.52 -1.17 1.97
N THR A 131 19.20 -2.30 2.62
CA THR A 131 20.18 -3.12 3.33
C THR A 131 21.28 -3.63 2.38
N ILE A 132 20.92 -4.07 1.16
CA ILE A 132 21.86 -4.58 0.17
C ILE A 132 22.77 -3.45 -0.34
N ILE A 133 22.21 -2.31 -0.71
CA ILE A 133 22.98 -1.20 -1.30
C ILE A 133 23.94 -0.61 -0.25
N SER A 134 23.51 -0.50 1.02
CA SER A 134 24.34 0.02 2.11
C SER A 134 25.55 -0.86 2.46
N GLN A 135 25.63 -2.10 1.99
CA GLN A 135 26.82 -2.96 2.17
C GLN A 135 27.96 -2.64 1.20
N PHE A 136 27.69 -1.92 0.11
CA PHE A 136 28.71 -1.57 -0.87
C PHE A 136 29.44 -0.29 -0.46
N GLU A 137 30.77 -0.38 -0.38
CA GLU A 137 31.64 0.72 0.03
C GLU A 137 31.51 1.96 -0.86
N VAL A 138 31.22 1.77 -2.15
CA VAL A 138 30.99 2.84 -3.15
C VAL A 138 29.82 3.76 -2.78
N TYR A 139 28.85 3.29 -1.99
CA TYR A 139 27.66 4.07 -1.65
C TYR A 139 27.59 4.50 -0.18
N LYS A 140 28.67 4.30 0.60
CA LYS A 140 28.71 4.60 2.03
C LYS A 140 28.43 6.07 2.36
N ASP A 141 28.87 6.98 1.48
CA ASP A 141 28.68 8.43 1.63
C ASP A 141 27.48 8.97 0.82
N LYS A 142 26.66 8.08 0.25
CA LYS A 142 25.45 8.47 -0.51
C LYS A 142 24.21 8.36 0.37
N PRO A 143 23.24 9.29 0.26
CA PRO A 143 22.03 9.28 1.07
C PRO A 143 21.00 8.25 0.57
N ILE A 144 21.37 6.96 0.49
CA ILE A 144 20.52 5.87 -0.02
C ILE A 144 19.21 5.79 0.79
N ALA A 145 19.30 5.93 2.10
CA ALA A 145 18.15 5.90 3.00
C ALA A 145 17.09 6.95 2.60
N SER A 146 17.50 8.16 2.21
CA SER A 146 16.60 9.22 1.76
C SER A 146 15.89 8.86 0.45
N PHE A 147 16.60 8.26 -0.51
CA PHE A 147 15.98 7.79 -1.76
C PHE A 147 15.00 6.64 -1.54
N ILE A 148 15.36 5.69 -0.69
CA ILE A 148 14.47 4.58 -0.32
C ILE A 148 13.25 5.11 0.44
N GLN A 149 13.43 6.09 1.34
CA GLN A 149 12.34 6.74 2.05
C GLN A 149 11.38 7.44 1.10
N LEU A 150 11.88 8.12 0.06
CA LEU A 150 11.04 8.69 -0.98
C LEU A 150 10.21 7.60 -1.69
N GLY A 151 10.82 6.46 -2.02
CA GLY A 151 10.11 5.30 -2.57
C GLY A 151 9.00 4.77 -1.65
N LYS A 152 9.25 4.70 -0.33
CA LYS A 152 8.25 4.29 0.67
C LYS A 152 7.08 5.27 0.72
N ILE A 153 7.34 6.57 0.68
CA ILE A 153 6.31 7.62 0.66
C ILE A 153 5.42 7.46 -0.58
N LEU A 154 6.01 7.27 -1.77
CA LEU A 154 5.26 7.04 -2.99
C LEU A 154 4.39 5.78 -2.90
N ASN A 155 4.93 4.68 -2.37
CA ASN A 155 4.19 3.44 -2.15
C ASN A 155 2.98 3.67 -1.22
N TYR A 156 3.15 4.42 -0.12
CA TYR A 156 2.05 4.75 0.80
C TYR A 156 1.00 5.66 0.17
N LEU A 157 1.41 6.65 -0.61
CA LEU A 157 0.48 7.54 -1.33
C LEU A 157 -0.36 6.77 -2.35
N ILE A 158 0.28 5.93 -3.17
CA ILE A 158 -0.40 5.12 -4.18
C ILE A 158 -1.37 4.16 -3.50
N SER A 159 -0.92 3.43 -2.48
CA SER A 159 -1.74 2.46 -1.76
C SER A 159 -2.92 3.13 -1.04
N GLY A 160 -2.69 4.30 -0.43
CA GLY A 160 -3.73 5.10 0.21
C GLY A 160 -4.80 5.57 -0.78
N LEU A 161 -4.39 6.01 -1.97
CA LEU A 161 -5.32 6.40 -3.05
C LEU A 161 -6.13 5.21 -3.58
N LEU A 162 -5.52 4.04 -3.72
CA LEU A 162 -6.23 2.81 -4.09
C LEU A 162 -7.25 2.41 -3.01
N ILE A 163 -6.91 2.52 -1.72
CA ILE A 163 -7.86 2.25 -0.64
C ILE A 163 -9.01 3.27 -0.67
N LEU A 164 -8.72 4.55 -0.88
CA LEU A 164 -9.76 5.58 -1.03
C LEU A 164 -10.64 5.34 -2.26
N SER A 165 -10.10 4.81 -3.36
CA SER A 165 -10.89 4.50 -4.55
C SER A 165 -11.94 3.44 -4.26
N VAL A 166 -11.56 2.40 -3.50
CA VAL A 166 -12.49 1.36 -3.03
C VAL A 166 -13.54 1.97 -2.11
N LEU A 167 -13.14 2.72 -1.08
CA LEU A 167 -14.07 3.32 -0.10
C LEU A 167 -15.07 4.31 -0.72
N LEU A 168 -14.64 5.05 -1.75
CA LEU A 168 -15.48 6.04 -2.43
C LEU A 168 -16.27 5.46 -3.61
N GLY A 169 -16.05 4.18 -3.97
CA GLY A 169 -16.62 3.56 -5.17
C GLY A 169 -16.25 4.31 -6.46
N LYS A 170 -15.03 4.86 -6.51
CA LYS A 170 -14.51 5.62 -7.66
C LYS A 170 -13.34 4.88 -8.26
N ASP A 171 -13.13 5.07 -9.57
CA ASP A 171 -11.95 4.55 -10.22
C ASP A 171 -10.68 5.24 -9.70
N ALA A 172 -9.62 4.46 -9.47
CA ALA A 172 -8.37 4.98 -8.91
C ALA A 172 -7.74 6.06 -9.78
N LEU A 173 -7.72 5.88 -11.11
CA LEU A 173 -7.13 6.85 -12.04
C LEU A 173 -7.87 8.19 -11.98
N SER A 174 -9.19 8.16 -11.75
CA SER A 174 -9.96 9.39 -11.56
C SER A 174 -9.53 10.17 -10.30
N LEU A 175 -9.22 9.47 -9.20
CA LEU A 175 -8.72 10.10 -7.98
C LEU A 175 -7.29 10.62 -8.16
N PHE A 176 -6.40 9.85 -8.80
CA PHE A 176 -5.06 10.33 -9.17
C PHE A 176 -5.13 11.57 -10.05
N GLY A 177 -6.04 11.57 -11.03
CA GLY A 177 -6.30 12.71 -11.90
C GLY A 177 -6.79 13.93 -11.13
N ALA A 178 -7.71 13.76 -10.18
CA ALA A 178 -8.22 14.87 -9.36
C ALA A 178 -7.13 15.49 -8.46
N VAL A 179 -6.35 14.66 -7.76
CA VAL A 179 -5.22 15.12 -6.93
C VAL A 179 -4.15 15.78 -7.79
N GLY A 180 -3.83 15.19 -8.94
CA GLY A 180 -2.87 15.74 -9.90
C GLY A 180 -3.30 17.08 -10.47
N ALA A 181 -4.58 17.22 -10.88
CA ALA A 181 -5.13 18.46 -11.39
C ALA A 181 -5.14 19.56 -10.33
N MET A 182 -5.56 19.25 -9.10
CA MET A 182 -5.52 20.19 -7.98
C MET A 182 -4.08 20.64 -7.69
N THR A 183 -3.13 19.70 -7.69
CA THR A 183 -1.71 20.00 -7.49
C THR A 183 -1.15 20.88 -8.61
N ALA A 184 -1.50 20.59 -9.87
CA ALA A 184 -1.05 21.39 -11.01
C ALA A 184 -1.61 22.83 -10.95
N ILE A 185 -2.88 23.00 -10.58
CA ILE A 185 -3.50 24.32 -10.39
C ILE A 185 -2.82 25.07 -9.24
N LEU A 186 -2.57 24.40 -8.10
CA LEU A 186 -1.85 25.00 -6.98
C LEU A 186 -0.44 25.43 -7.40
N LEU A 187 0.30 24.56 -8.09
CA LEU A 187 1.63 24.89 -8.62
C LEU A 187 1.58 26.05 -9.61
N LEU A 188 0.55 26.15 -10.44
CA LEU A 188 0.38 27.26 -11.37
C LEU A 188 0.16 28.59 -10.65
N ILE A 189 -0.69 28.61 -9.62
CA ILE A 189 -0.99 29.81 -8.83
C ILE A 189 0.22 30.25 -8.01
N PHE A 190 0.94 29.30 -7.40
CA PHE A 190 2.07 29.60 -6.52
C PHE A 190 3.43 29.58 -7.21
N LYS A 191 3.48 29.42 -8.54
CA LYS A 191 4.73 29.26 -9.31
C LYS A 191 5.74 30.36 -9.00
N ASP A 192 5.32 31.61 -9.11
CA ASP A 192 6.23 32.76 -8.97
C ASP A 192 6.67 32.96 -7.52
N THR A 193 5.77 32.68 -6.56
CA THR A 193 6.11 32.67 -5.12
C THR A 193 7.14 31.59 -4.79
N LEU A 194 6.98 30.38 -5.34
CA LEU A 194 7.94 29.29 -5.16
C LEU A 194 9.30 29.62 -5.80
N LEU A 195 9.30 30.24 -6.99
CA LEU A 195 10.53 30.70 -7.63
C LEU A 195 11.24 31.79 -6.81
N GLY A 196 10.48 32.74 -6.24
CA GLY A 196 11.02 33.75 -5.35
C GLY A 196 11.66 33.17 -4.09
N LEU A 197 10.99 32.18 -3.47
CA LEU A 197 11.54 31.47 -2.30
C LEU A 197 12.81 30.68 -2.64
N VAL A 198 12.82 29.97 -3.76
CA VAL A 198 14.02 29.22 -4.20
C VAL A 198 15.17 30.19 -4.50
N ALA A 199 14.88 31.33 -5.12
CA ALA A 199 15.89 32.36 -5.40
C ALA A 199 16.48 32.93 -4.10
N SER A 200 15.64 33.26 -3.10
CA SER A 200 16.15 33.80 -1.82
C SER A 200 17.01 32.78 -1.06
N ILE A 201 16.59 31.50 -1.00
CA ILE A 201 17.39 30.42 -0.40
C ILE A 201 18.70 30.22 -1.15
N GLN A 202 18.68 30.24 -2.49
CA GLN A 202 19.88 30.03 -3.31
C GLN A 202 20.87 31.20 -3.18
N MET A 203 20.38 32.44 -3.12
CA MET A 203 21.18 33.63 -2.87
C MET A 203 21.86 33.57 -1.51
N ALA A 204 21.11 33.23 -0.46
CA ALA A 204 21.64 33.11 0.89
C ALA A 204 22.61 31.92 1.03
N ALA A 205 22.32 30.77 0.43
CA ALA A 205 23.14 29.56 0.54
C ALA A 205 24.46 29.65 -0.24
N ASN A 206 24.48 30.38 -1.36
CA ASN A 206 25.69 30.57 -2.18
C ASN A 206 26.35 31.94 -1.98
N ASP A 207 25.84 32.74 -1.03
CA ASP A 207 26.41 34.04 -0.67
C ASP A 207 26.60 34.96 -1.89
N MET A 208 25.63 34.93 -2.81
CA MET A 208 25.74 35.63 -4.09
C MET A 208 25.65 37.15 -3.95
N ILE A 209 24.97 37.61 -2.90
CA ILE A 209 24.75 39.02 -2.58
C ILE A 209 24.66 39.14 -1.06
N ARG A 210 25.35 40.13 -0.49
CA ARG A 210 25.32 40.45 0.95
C ARG A 210 24.72 41.84 1.20
N VAL A 211 24.29 42.07 2.44
CA VAL A 211 23.88 43.41 2.89
C VAL A 211 25.08 44.35 2.82
N GLY A 212 24.91 45.48 2.13
CA GLY A 212 25.96 46.47 1.85
C GLY A 212 26.64 46.30 0.49
N ASP A 213 26.33 45.25 -0.28
CA ASP A 213 26.82 45.14 -1.67
C ASP A 213 26.04 46.10 -2.58
N TRP A 214 26.74 46.73 -3.54
CA TRP A 214 26.11 47.47 -4.63
C TRP A 214 25.77 46.53 -5.78
N VAL A 215 24.51 46.54 -6.23
CA VAL A 215 24.01 45.64 -7.28
C VAL A 215 23.39 46.45 -8.42
N GLU A 216 23.66 46.06 -9.67
CA GLU A 216 23.07 46.64 -10.89
C GLU A 216 22.33 45.54 -11.69
N MET A 217 21.03 45.71 -11.91
CA MET A 217 20.20 44.86 -12.78
C MET A 217 19.83 45.61 -14.07
N LYS A 218 20.69 45.50 -15.09
CA LYS A 218 20.54 46.21 -16.38
C LYS A 218 19.21 45.96 -17.09
N ASP A 219 18.70 44.74 -17.03
CA ASP A 219 17.44 44.35 -17.67
C ASP A 219 16.20 44.99 -17.02
N TYR A 220 16.35 45.45 -15.78
CA TYR A 220 15.29 46.12 -15.01
C TYR A 220 15.60 47.60 -14.76
N GLY A 221 16.74 48.10 -15.24
CA GLY A 221 17.18 49.50 -15.08
C GLY A 221 17.32 49.93 -13.62
N ALA A 222 17.74 49.02 -12.73
CA ALA A 222 17.83 49.27 -11.30
C ALA A 222 19.26 49.09 -10.76
N ASP A 223 19.74 50.06 -9.97
CA ASP A 223 21.02 50.03 -9.26
C ASP A 223 20.89 50.56 -7.82
N GLY A 224 21.70 50.05 -6.89
CA GLY A 224 21.70 50.51 -5.50
C GLY A 224 22.38 49.58 -4.50
N ASP A 225 22.49 50.03 -3.26
CA ASP A 225 22.99 49.26 -2.12
C ASP A 225 21.95 48.29 -1.55
N VAL A 226 22.37 47.07 -1.22
CA VAL A 226 21.51 46.04 -0.64
C VAL A 226 21.28 46.32 0.84
N MET A 227 20.05 46.70 1.21
CA MET A 227 19.70 47.03 2.59
C MET A 227 19.28 45.80 3.41
N ASN A 228 18.60 44.83 2.79
CA ASN A 228 18.12 43.61 3.44
C ASN A 228 17.90 42.49 2.41
N ILE A 229 17.94 41.24 2.87
CA ILE A 229 17.63 40.03 2.09
C ILE A 229 16.59 39.25 2.91
N ASN A 230 15.39 39.08 2.37
CA ASN A 230 14.26 38.37 3.01
C ASN A 230 13.86 37.14 2.21
#